data_AF-A0A4Q6GGZ4-F1
#
_entry.id   AF-A0A4Q6GGZ4-F1
#
_cell.length_a   1.000
_cell.length_b   1.000
_cell.length_c   1.000
_cell.angle_alpha   90.00
_cell.angle_beta   90.00
_cell.angle_gamma   90.00
#
_symmetry.space_group_name_H-M   'P 1'
#
loop_
_entity.id
_entity.type
_entity.pdbx_description
1 polymer ?
#
loop_
_entity_poly.entity_id
_entity_poly.type
_entity_poly.pdbx_seq_one_letter_code
_entity_poly.pdbx_strand_id
1 'polypeptide(L)'
;MASQPARSSNASRYLFLFLLGLVIGVVLTVMALRAWQARQDPFPHSAMHVMQKQVEMLRQNAKQSRCAVTDTLPRLQSLRAISNDLELAFPGEAEDQRFVDHASKLRSRLNESIASPPADCASLGTTANEVGEACKACHQDFRG
;
A
#
# COMPACT_ATOMS: atom_id res chain seq x y z
N MET A 1 70.00 1.96 -23.50
CA MET A 1 70.02 1.96 -22.02
C MET A 1 69.27 3.22 -21.59
N ALA A 2 68.25 3.24 -20.73
CA ALA A 2 67.45 2.25 -20.03
C ALA A 2 66.09 2.93 -19.80
N SER A 3 64.98 2.21 -19.96
CA SER A 3 63.63 2.74 -19.73
C SER A 3 63.48 3.16 -18.26
N GLN A 4 63.11 4.42 -18.00
CA GLN A 4 62.85 4.89 -16.64
C GLN A 4 61.64 4.13 -16.06
N PRO A 5 61.73 3.58 -14.83
CA PRO A 5 60.61 2.89 -14.22
C PRO A 5 59.54 3.93 -13.87
N ALA A 6 58.32 3.73 -14.37
CA ALA A 6 57.18 4.55 -13.96
C ALA A 6 57.02 4.48 -12.44
N ARG A 7 57.10 5.62 -11.74
CA ARG A 7 56.86 5.67 -10.29
C ARG A 7 55.44 5.16 -10.02
N SER A 8 55.34 3.99 -9.39
CA SER A 8 54.03 3.46 -8.98
C SER A 8 53.43 4.40 -7.92
N SER A 9 52.36 5.11 -8.30
CA SER A 9 51.66 6.01 -7.39
C SER A 9 50.75 5.20 -6.47
N ASN A 10 50.92 5.36 -5.16
CA ASN A 10 50.03 4.75 -4.16
C ASN A 10 48.59 5.32 -4.23
N ALA A 11 48.37 6.42 -4.96
CA ALA A 11 47.04 7.02 -5.12
C ALA A 11 46.03 6.04 -5.73
N SER A 12 46.45 5.20 -6.69
CA SER A 12 45.59 4.16 -7.28
C SER A 12 45.17 3.10 -6.24
N ARG A 13 46.09 2.72 -5.35
CA ARG A 13 45.80 1.76 -4.26
C ARG A 13 44.85 2.34 -3.23
N TYR A 14 45.04 3.61 -2.82
CA TYR A 14 44.15 4.28 -1.89
C TYR A 14 42.76 4.55 -2.49
N LEU A 15 42.67 4.93 -3.76
CA LEU A 15 41.40 5.06 -4.48
C LEU A 15 40.65 3.73 -4.53
N PHE A 16 41.36 2.63 -4.84
CA PHE A 16 40.76 1.30 -4.85
C PHE A 16 40.24 0.87 -3.48
N LEU A 17 41.03 1.06 -2.42
CA LEU A 17 40.60 0.77 -1.04
C LEU A 17 39.41 1.64 -0.61
N PHE A 18 39.37 2.91 -1.01
CA PHE A 18 38.25 3.79 -0.75
C PHE A 18 36.98 3.31 -1.45
N LEU A 19 37.05 2.98 -2.74
CA LEU A 19 35.90 2.45 -3.49
C LEU A 19 35.43 1.12 -2.92
N LEU A 20 36.36 0.23 -2.55
CA LEU A 20 36.04 -1.05 -1.92
C LEU A 20 35.33 -0.83 -0.57
N GLY A 21 35.85 0.08 0.26
CA GLY A 21 35.23 0.45 1.53
C GLY A 21 33.84 1.06 1.35
N LEU A 22 33.67 1.92 0.34
CA LEU A 22 32.38 2.52 0.00
C LEU A 22 31.37 1.46 -0.45
N VAL A 23 31.77 0.53 -1.31
CA VAL A 23 30.91 -0.57 -1.75
C VAL A 23 30.50 -1.45 -0.57
N ILE A 24 31.44 -1.84 0.29
CA ILE A 24 31.15 -2.63 1.49
C ILE A 24 30.21 -1.87 2.42
N GLY A 25 30.46 -0.58 2.66
CA GLY A 25 29.63 0.28 3.50
C GLY A 25 28.19 0.38 2.98
N VAL A 26 28.00 0.56 1.68
CA VAL A 26 26.68 0.58 1.04
C VAL A 26 25.96 -0.76 1.23
N VAL A 27 26.65 -1.89 0.98
CA VAL A 27 26.07 -3.22 1.15
C VAL A 27 25.63 -3.46 2.59
N LEU A 28 26.48 -3.15 3.57
CA LEU A 28 26.15 -3.31 4.99
C LEU A 28 24.95 -2.44 5.40
N THR A 29 24.91 -1.19 4.92
CA THR A 29 23.81 -0.26 5.20
C THR A 29 22.49 -0.79 4.65
N VAL A 30 22.47 -1.26 3.39
CA VAL A 30 21.25 -1.83 2.77
C VAL A 30 20.79 -3.09 3.51
N MET A 31 21.72 -3.96 3.92
CA MET A 31 21.37 -5.17 4.67
C MET A 31 20.79 -4.85 6.05
N ALA A 32 21.35 -3.85 6.75
CA ALA A 32 20.80 -3.37 8.02
C ALA A 32 19.39 -2.79 7.85
N LEU A 33 19.17 -1.96 6.82
CA LEU A 33 17.85 -1.39 6.51
C LEU A 33 16.84 -2.49 6.15
N ARG A 34 17.23 -3.50 5.38
CA ARG A 34 16.36 -4.64 5.05
C ARG A 34 16.00 -5.47 6.27
N ALA A 35 16.97 -5.72 7.16
CA ALA A 35 16.71 -6.43 8.41
C ALA A 35 15.75 -5.65 9.33
N TRP A 36 15.85 -4.33 9.35
CA TRP A 36 14.92 -3.46 10.06
C TRP A 36 13.51 -3.50 9.44
N GLN A 37 13.40 -3.35 8.12
CA GLN A 37 12.12 -3.43 7.41
C GLN A 37 11.44 -4.79 7.58
N ALA A 38 12.20 -5.88 7.56
CA ALA A 38 11.67 -7.23 7.76
C ALA A 38 11.08 -7.45 9.17
N ARG A 39 11.44 -6.60 10.14
CA ARG A 39 10.83 -6.61 11.49
C ARG A 39 9.58 -5.74 11.59
N GLN A 40 9.34 -4.86 10.62
CA GLN A 40 8.08 -4.12 10.54
C GLN A 40 7.05 -5.02 9.88
N ASP A 41 5.84 -5.08 10.44
CA ASP A 41 4.75 -5.78 9.80
C ASP A 41 4.25 -4.97 8.58
N PRO A 42 4.45 -5.46 7.33
CA PRO A 42 3.97 -4.75 6.15
C PRO A 42 2.46 -4.87 5.96
N PHE A 43 1.78 -5.69 6.76
CA PHE A 43 0.39 -6.06 6.57
C PHE A 43 -0.58 -4.87 6.58
N PRO A 44 -0.60 -3.97 7.59
CA PRO A 44 -1.47 -2.78 7.57
C PRO A 44 -1.32 -1.91 6.33
N HIS A 45 -0.08 -1.64 5.92
CA HIS A 45 0.18 -0.85 4.72
C HIS A 45 -0.31 -1.56 3.46
N SER A 46 -0.07 -2.87 3.35
CA SER A 46 -0.46 -3.68 2.21
C SER A 46 -1.98 -3.80 2.09
N ALA A 47 -2.69 -4.01 3.20
CA ALA A 47 -4.14 -4.07 3.23
C ALA A 47 -4.75 -2.76 2.72
N MET A 48 -4.28 -1.61 3.24
CA MET A 48 -4.74 -0.29 2.78
C MET A 48 -4.38 -0.02 1.32
N HIS A 49 -3.20 -0.44 0.86
CA HIS A 49 -2.79 -0.28 -0.53
C HIS A 49 -3.70 -1.04 -1.50
N VAL A 50 -4.04 -2.29 -1.17
CA VAL A 50 -4.94 -3.09 -2.01
C VAL A 50 -6.35 -2.51 -1.98
N MET A 51 -6.87 -2.10 -0.83
CA MET A 51 -8.18 -1.45 -0.73
C MET A 51 -8.25 -0.17 -1.56
N GLN A 52 -7.23 0.70 -1.48
CA GLN A 52 -7.13 1.90 -2.30
C GLN A 52 -7.19 1.56 -3.79
N LYS A 53 -6.47 0.52 -4.22
CA LYS A 53 -6.49 0.07 -5.61
C LYS A 53 -7.88 -0.39 -6.04
N GLN A 54 -8.62 -1.12 -5.21
CA GLN A 54 -9.98 -1.56 -5.56
C GLN A 54 -10.95 -0.38 -5.69
N VAL A 55 -10.88 0.62 -4.81
CA VAL A 55 -11.69 1.85 -4.91
C VAL A 55 -11.35 2.63 -6.18
N GLU A 56 -10.07 2.76 -6.51
CA GLU A 56 -9.64 3.43 -7.73
C GLU A 56 -10.15 2.70 -8.98
N MET A 57 -10.10 1.36 -9.00
CA MET A 57 -10.67 0.56 -10.10
C MET A 57 -12.18 0.76 -10.25
N LEU A 58 -12.95 0.87 -9.14
CA LEU A 58 -14.38 1.19 -9.20
C LEU A 58 -14.64 2.56 -9.86
N ARG A 59 -13.84 3.57 -9.51
CA ARG A 59 -13.93 4.91 -10.13
C ARG A 59 -13.52 4.89 -11.61
N GLN A 60 -12.48 4.13 -11.95
CA GLN A 60 -12.05 3.96 -13.34
C GLN A 60 -13.10 3.26 -14.18
N ASN A 61 -13.74 2.22 -13.65
CA ASN A 61 -14.86 1.54 -14.30
C ASN A 61 -15.99 2.54 -14.62
N ALA A 62 -16.37 3.40 -13.68
CA ALA A 62 -17.37 4.45 -13.93
C ALA A 62 -16.94 5.43 -15.04
N LYS A 63 -15.68 5.90 -15.01
CA LYS A 63 -15.12 6.81 -16.03
C LYS A 63 -15.05 6.19 -17.43
N GLN A 64 -14.86 4.87 -17.50
CA GLN A 64 -14.76 4.11 -18.76
C GLN A 64 -16.11 3.55 -19.22
N SER A 65 -17.21 3.91 -18.55
CA SER A 65 -18.55 3.34 -18.81
C SER A 65 -18.62 1.81 -18.68
N ARG A 66 -17.72 1.21 -17.88
CA ARG A 66 -17.64 -0.23 -17.59
C ARG A 66 -18.40 -0.56 -16.30
N CYS A 67 -19.71 -0.38 -16.35
CA CYS A 67 -20.56 -0.41 -15.16
C CYS A 67 -21.38 -1.70 -15.05
N ALA A 68 -21.02 -2.72 -15.84
CA ALA A 68 -21.61 -4.04 -15.72
C ALA A 68 -21.30 -4.62 -14.34
N VAL A 69 -22.25 -5.37 -13.78
CA VAL A 69 -22.09 -6.06 -12.48
C VAL A 69 -20.83 -6.94 -12.48
N THR A 70 -20.48 -7.55 -13.62
CA THR A 70 -19.26 -8.36 -13.79
C THR A 70 -17.97 -7.57 -13.65
N ASP A 71 -17.97 -6.27 -13.94
CA ASP A 71 -16.80 -5.39 -13.78
C ASP A 71 -16.70 -4.83 -12.35
N THR A 72 -17.83 -4.62 -11.67
CA THR A 72 -17.91 -3.89 -10.39
C THR A 72 -17.95 -4.81 -9.17
N LEU A 73 -18.72 -5.91 -9.22
CA LEU A 73 -18.92 -6.83 -8.11
C LEU A 73 -17.61 -7.43 -7.57
N PRO A 74 -16.64 -7.86 -8.39
CA PRO A 74 -15.38 -8.41 -7.88
C PRO A 74 -14.58 -7.39 -7.05
N ARG A 75 -14.71 -6.10 -7.36
CA ARG A 75 -14.02 -5.02 -6.64
C ARG A 75 -14.66 -4.78 -5.27
N LEU A 76 -15.99 -4.78 -5.21
CA LEU A 76 -16.74 -4.68 -3.95
C LEU A 76 -16.48 -5.90 -3.06
N GLN A 77 -16.47 -7.11 -3.61
CA GLN A 77 -16.14 -8.34 -2.87
C GLN A 77 -14.71 -8.33 -2.34
N SER A 78 -13.74 -7.86 -3.13
CA SER A 78 -12.36 -7.72 -2.68
C SER A 78 -12.23 -6.75 -1.50
N LEU A 79 -12.88 -5.58 -1.59
CA LEU A 79 -12.94 -4.62 -0.48
C LEU A 79 -13.57 -5.25 0.77
N ARG A 80 -14.66 -5.99 0.59
CA ARG A 80 -15.35 -6.64 1.70
C ARG A 80 -14.49 -7.70 2.35
N ALA A 81 -13.78 -8.51 1.58
CA ALA A 81 -12.87 -9.52 2.12
C ALA A 81 -11.78 -8.88 2.98
N ILE A 82 -11.06 -7.90 2.44
CA ILE A 82 -9.96 -7.22 3.15
C ILE A 82 -10.47 -6.45 4.37
N SER A 83 -11.69 -5.91 4.32
CA SER A 83 -12.27 -5.20 5.46
C SER A 83 -12.55 -6.09 6.69
N ASN A 84 -12.53 -7.42 6.57
CA ASN A 84 -12.58 -8.32 7.73
C ASN A 84 -11.27 -8.31 8.53
N ASP A 85 -10.17 -7.93 7.88
CA ASP A 85 -8.83 -8.03 8.45
C ASP A 85 -8.36 -6.69 9.03
N LEU A 86 -9.22 -5.67 9.10
CA LEU A 86 -8.83 -4.33 9.57
C LEU A 86 -8.37 -4.34 11.02
N GLU A 87 -9.11 -5.00 11.90
CA GLU A 87 -8.75 -5.11 13.31
C GLU A 87 -7.50 -5.98 13.51
N LEU A 88 -7.27 -6.96 12.63
CA LEU A 88 -6.03 -7.75 12.63
C LEU A 88 -4.83 -6.94 12.14
N ALA A 89 -5.04 -6.12 11.11
CA ALA A 89 -4.02 -5.30 10.49
C ALA A 89 -3.59 -4.12 11.38
N PHE A 90 -4.49 -3.61 12.22
CA PHE A 90 -4.30 -2.44 13.06
C PHE A 90 -4.60 -2.78 14.52
N PRO A 91 -3.79 -3.65 15.17
CA PRO A 91 -4.10 -4.18 16.50
C PRO A 91 -4.09 -3.10 17.58
N GLY A 92 -3.30 -2.02 17.42
CA GLY A 92 -3.30 -0.91 18.38
C GLY A 92 -4.54 -0.03 18.26
N GLU A 93 -5.00 0.21 17.05
CA GLU A 93 -6.21 0.98 16.75
C GLU A 93 -7.48 0.18 17.04
N ALA A 94 -7.44 -1.15 16.93
CA ALA A 94 -8.54 -2.06 17.24
C ALA A 94 -8.99 -2.02 18.71
N GLU A 95 -8.18 -1.44 19.60
CA GLU A 95 -8.56 -1.17 20.99
C GLU A 95 -9.52 0.02 21.13
N ASP A 96 -9.54 0.94 20.16
CA ASP A 96 -10.47 2.08 20.11
C ASP A 96 -11.79 1.69 19.43
N GLN A 97 -12.90 1.82 20.16
CA GLN A 97 -14.24 1.54 19.62
C GLN A 97 -14.57 2.36 18.38
N ARG A 98 -14.05 3.59 18.25
CA ARG A 98 -14.27 4.40 17.04
C ARG A 98 -13.69 3.73 15.81
N PHE A 99 -12.54 3.06 15.93
CA PHE A 99 -11.93 2.31 14.82
C PHE A 99 -12.83 1.14 14.40
N VAL A 100 -13.27 0.35 15.39
CA VAL A 100 -14.15 -0.80 15.18
C VAL A 100 -15.48 -0.38 14.54
N ASP A 101 -16.04 0.74 14.97
CA ASP A 101 -17.27 1.31 14.41
C ASP A 101 -17.10 1.75 12.96
N HIS A 102 -16.00 2.44 12.63
CA HIS A 102 -15.69 2.81 11.24
C HIS A 102 -15.49 1.58 10.35
N ALA A 103 -14.74 0.57 10.82
CA ALA A 103 -14.55 -0.69 10.12
C ALA A 103 -15.87 -1.43 9.90
N SER A 104 -16.72 -1.50 10.92
CA SER A 104 -18.07 -2.08 10.85
C SER A 104 -18.96 -1.35 9.85
N LYS A 105 -18.97 -0.02 9.87
CA LYS A 105 -19.75 0.80 8.94
C LYS A 105 -19.31 0.59 7.49
N LEU A 106 -18.00 0.52 7.22
CA LEU A 106 -17.48 0.18 5.89
C LEU A 106 -17.96 -1.21 5.45
N ARG A 107 -17.87 -2.22 6.33
CA ARG A 107 -18.37 -3.58 6.06
C ARG A 107 -19.86 -3.60 5.73
N SER A 108 -20.69 -2.85 6.48
CA SER A 108 -22.13 -2.73 6.22
C SER A 108 -22.40 -2.16 4.83
N ARG A 109 -21.75 -1.05 4.48
CA ARG A 109 -21.89 -0.42 3.16
C ARG A 109 -21.50 -1.37 2.04
N LEU A 110 -20.39 -2.09 2.19
CA LEU A 110 -19.95 -3.06 1.20
C LEU A 110 -20.93 -4.23 1.08
N ASN A 111 -21.49 -4.71 2.18
CA ASN A 111 -22.54 -5.74 2.17
C ASN A 111 -23.78 -5.26 1.41
N GLU A 112 -24.24 -4.03 1.67
CA GLU A 112 -25.36 -3.40 0.96
C GLU A 112 -25.10 -3.33 -0.55
N SER A 113 -23.92 -2.84 -0.96
CA SER A 113 -23.54 -2.75 -2.37
C SER A 113 -23.34 -4.11 -3.05
N ILE A 114 -22.95 -5.16 -2.31
CA ILE A 114 -22.84 -6.52 -2.85
C ILE A 114 -24.22 -7.16 -3.01
N ALA A 115 -25.12 -6.94 -2.05
CA ALA A 115 -26.49 -7.46 -2.09
C ALA A 115 -27.34 -6.76 -3.17
N SER A 116 -27.05 -5.50 -3.46
CA SER A 116 -27.67 -4.72 -4.55
C SER A 116 -26.59 -4.05 -5.40
N PRO A 117 -25.94 -4.81 -6.32
CA PRO A 117 -24.87 -4.29 -7.15
C PRO A 117 -25.32 -3.10 -8.01
N PRO A 118 -24.43 -2.11 -8.24
CA PRO A 118 -24.72 -1.00 -9.14
C PRO A 118 -25.13 -1.50 -10.53
N ALA A 119 -26.31 -1.09 -10.99
CA ALA A 119 -26.87 -1.52 -12.27
C ALA A 119 -26.40 -0.62 -13.45
N ASP A 120 -25.86 0.55 -13.15
CA ASP A 120 -25.43 1.54 -14.12
C ASP A 120 -24.26 2.40 -13.59
N CYS A 121 -23.76 3.31 -14.43
CA CYS A 121 -22.62 4.15 -14.08
C CYS A 121 -22.94 5.22 -13.03
N ALA A 122 -24.19 5.65 -12.92
CA ALA A 122 -24.60 6.66 -11.94
C ALA A 122 -24.64 6.06 -10.53
N SER A 123 -25.27 4.89 -10.39
CA SER A 123 -25.28 4.08 -9.17
C SER A 123 -23.87 3.62 -8.78
N LEU A 124 -23.00 3.30 -9.76
CA LEU A 124 -21.60 2.96 -9.50
C LEU A 124 -20.83 4.17 -8.96
N GLY A 125 -21.02 5.35 -9.55
CA GLY A 125 -20.41 6.59 -9.06
C GLY A 125 -20.84 6.91 -7.63
N THR A 126 -22.13 6.75 -7.33
CA THR A 126 -22.68 6.93 -5.97
C THR A 126 -22.04 5.95 -4.99
N THR A 127 -22.01 4.66 -5.33
CA THR A 127 -21.39 3.61 -4.51
C THR A 127 -19.90 3.89 -4.26
N ALA A 128 -19.15 4.28 -5.30
CA ALA A 128 -17.73 4.60 -5.17
C ALA A 128 -17.47 5.83 -4.27
N ASN A 129 -18.40 6.79 -4.26
CA ASN A 129 -18.34 7.96 -3.38
C ASN A 129 -18.66 7.56 -1.93
N GLU A 130 -19.71 6.79 -1.69
CA GLU A 130 -20.09 6.33 -0.35
C GLU A 130 -19.00 5.49 0.32
N VAL A 131 -18.39 4.56 -0.43
CA VAL A 131 -17.22 3.80 0.04
C VAL A 131 -16.05 4.74 0.33
N GLY A 132 -15.81 5.72 -0.55
CA GLY A 132 -14.77 6.73 -0.36
C GLY A 132 -14.94 7.55 0.91
N GLU A 133 -16.17 7.97 1.22
CA GLU A 133 -16.48 8.70 2.45
C GLU A 133 -16.32 7.82 3.69
N ALA A 134 -16.67 6.54 3.63
CA ALA A 134 -16.40 5.59 4.72
C ALA A 134 -14.88 5.44 4.98
N CYS A 135 -14.06 5.34 3.92
CA CYS A 135 -12.61 5.32 4.04
C CYS A 135 -12.07 6.63 4.64
N LYS A 136 -12.60 7.78 4.19
CA LYS A 136 -12.18 9.11 4.66
C LYS A 136 -12.51 9.32 6.13
N ALA A 137 -13.69 8.92 6.58
CA ALA A 137 -14.11 9.05 7.98
C ALA A 137 -13.15 8.33 8.93
N CYS A 138 -12.76 7.08 8.62
CA CYS A 138 -11.77 6.35 9.40
C CYS A 138 -10.40 7.06 9.37
N HIS A 139 -9.91 7.43 8.19
CA HIS A 139 -8.60 8.09 8.07
C HIS A 139 -8.54 9.46 8.74
N GLN A 140 -9.65 10.19 8.84
CA GLN A 140 -9.68 11.47 9.54
C GLN A 140 -9.39 11.32 11.04
N ASP A 141 -9.81 10.20 11.64
CA ASP A 141 -9.62 9.94 13.07
C ASP A 141 -8.29 9.23 13.36
N PHE A 142 -7.75 8.45 12.42
CA PHE A 142 -6.63 7.52 12.67
C PHE A 142 -5.38 7.71 11.79
N ARG A 143 -5.39 8.61 10.79
CA ARG A 143 -4.27 8.80 9.84
C ARG A 143 -3.71 10.23 9.84
N GLY A 144 -3.79 10.92 10.98
CA GLY A 144 -3.25 12.28 11.18
C GLY A 144 -1.75 12.37 10.90
#